data_AF-A0A3C0AI93-F1
#
_entry.id   AF-A0A3C0AI93-F1
#
_cell.length_a   1.000
_cell.length_b   1.000
_cell.length_c   1.000
_cell.angle_alpha   90.00
_cell.angle_beta   90.00
_cell.angle_gamma   90.00
#
_symmetry.space_group_name_H-M   'P 1'
#
loop_
_entity.id
_entity.type
_entity.pdbx_description
1 polymer ?
#
loop_
_entity_poly.entity_id
_entity_poly.type
_entity_poly.pdbx_seq_one_letter_code
_entity_poly.pdbx_strand_id
1 'polypeptide(L)'
;MKFNRVSLLAVTCYVLFCFAAQLQAEVRLPHIFGDHMVLQRGQPVPIWGWADPGNEVSVKLGTSIASTVANASGEWMVRMPPQLIGDPVTLMVREKNTITFSDVLIGEVWLCSGQSNMEWPVSRSNNFEEEKAAANYPLIRHIKIPRVPQGFPQSDVDATWTVCSPETVGGYTAAGYFFGRKLHKELNVPIGLINSSWGGTRIEPWTPPAGFAQ
;
A
#
# COMPACT_ATOMS: atom_id res chain seq x y z
N MET A 1 12.76 -29.91 -57.60
CA MET A 1 11.58 -29.20 -57.05
C MET A 1 12.05 -27.90 -56.40
N LYS A 2 11.78 -26.75 -57.02
CA LYS A 2 12.08 -25.44 -56.45
C LYS A 2 10.92 -25.07 -55.51
N PHE A 3 11.10 -25.25 -54.21
CA PHE A 3 10.14 -24.73 -53.24
C PHE A 3 10.16 -23.20 -53.32
N ASN A 4 9.00 -22.59 -53.62
CA ASN A 4 8.86 -21.14 -53.69
C ASN A 4 9.20 -20.53 -52.34
N ARG A 5 10.30 -19.77 -52.28
CA ARG A 5 10.77 -19.06 -51.07
C ARG A 5 9.70 -18.15 -50.45
N VAL A 6 8.75 -17.69 -51.26
CA VAL A 6 7.59 -16.88 -50.84
C VAL A 6 6.64 -17.64 -49.91
N SER A 7 6.47 -18.95 -50.13
CA SER A 7 5.58 -19.80 -49.33
C SER A 7 6.17 -20.11 -47.94
N LEU A 8 7.51 -20.14 -47.82
CA LEU A 8 8.18 -20.38 -46.54
C LEU A 8 8.11 -19.13 -45.65
N LEU A 9 8.33 -17.93 -46.19
CA LEU A 9 8.22 -16.66 -45.45
C LEU A 9 6.80 -16.39 -44.93
N ALA A 10 5.77 -16.72 -45.73
CA ALA A 10 4.37 -16.55 -45.33
C ALA A 10 3.99 -17.48 -44.16
N VAL A 11 4.48 -18.73 -44.16
CA VAL A 11 4.28 -19.68 -43.06
C VAL A 11 5.04 -19.24 -41.81
N THR A 12 6.27 -18.73 -41.94
CA THR A 12 7.03 -18.22 -40.79
C THR A 12 6.38 -16.98 -40.17
N CYS A 13 5.82 -16.06 -40.96
CA CYS A 13 5.05 -14.91 -40.44
C CYS A 13 3.74 -15.33 -39.77
N TYR A 14 3.07 -16.38 -40.25
CA TYR A 14 1.84 -16.90 -39.63
C TYR A 14 2.13 -17.59 -38.28
N VAL A 15 3.23 -18.34 -38.18
CA VAL A 15 3.68 -18.97 -36.93
C VAL A 15 4.15 -17.94 -35.90
N LEU A 16 4.80 -16.85 -36.33
CA LEU A 16 5.17 -15.74 -35.45
C LEU A 16 3.95 -14.92 -34.96
N PHE A 17 2.86 -14.86 -35.74
CA PHE A 17 1.62 -14.18 -35.34
C PHE A 17 0.81 -15.00 -34.31
N CYS A 18 0.89 -16.34 -34.35
CA CYS A 18 0.25 -17.21 -33.35
C CYS A 18 0.99 -17.27 -32.00
N PHE A 19 2.22 -16.76 -31.92
CA PHE A 19 3.00 -16.64 -30.68
C PHE A 19 2.93 -15.24 -30.05
N ALA A 20 1.92 -14.43 -30.41
CA ALA A 20 1.46 -13.38 -29.51
C ALA A 20 0.85 -14.06 -28.27
N ALA A 21 1.73 -14.51 -27.38
CA ALA A 21 1.37 -14.91 -26.04
C ALA A 21 0.49 -13.79 -25.50
N GLN A 22 -0.75 -14.12 -25.14
CA GLN A 22 -1.55 -13.25 -24.32
C GLN A 22 -0.75 -13.06 -23.04
N LEU A 23 -0.02 -11.94 -22.95
CA LEU A 23 0.46 -11.40 -21.70
C LEU A 23 -0.81 -11.19 -20.87
N GLN A 24 -1.12 -12.16 -20.02
CA GLN A 24 -2.22 -12.02 -19.06
C GLN A 24 -1.73 -10.98 -18.07
N ALA A 25 -2.14 -9.72 -18.22
CA ALA A 25 -1.87 -8.78 -17.16
C ALA A 25 -2.80 -9.11 -16.01
N GLU A 26 -2.17 -9.36 -14.88
CA GLU A 26 -2.79 -9.68 -13.62
C GLU A 26 -3.23 -8.40 -12.90
N VAL A 27 -4.27 -8.48 -12.06
CA VAL A 27 -4.57 -7.41 -11.12
C VAL A 27 -3.37 -7.20 -10.21
N ARG A 28 -3.01 -5.94 -9.98
CA ARG A 28 -1.92 -5.51 -9.09
C ARG A 28 -2.37 -4.34 -8.25
N LEU A 29 -1.86 -4.27 -7.02
CA LEU A 29 -2.12 -3.19 -6.08
C LEU A 29 -0.79 -2.53 -5.66
N PRO A 30 -0.80 -1.24 -5.30
CA PRO A 30 0.38 -0.62 -4.73
C PRO A 30 0.70 -1.22 -3.36
N HIS A 31 1.98 -1.27 -2.97
CA HIS A 31 2.44 -1.92 -1.73
C HIS A 31 2.10 -1.14 -0.44
N ILE A 32 1.36 -0.02 -0.56
CA ILE A 32 0.65 0.52 0.60
C ILE A 32 -0.40 -0.48 1.12
N PHE A 33 -0.92 -1.35 0.24
CA PHE A 33 -1.71 -2.51 0.61
C PHE A 33 -0.79 -3.70 0.85
N GLY A 34 -0.99 -4.39 1.96
CA GLY A 34 -0.19 -5.54 2.36
C GLY A 34 -0.82 -6.27 3.54
N ASP A 35 -0.24 -7.40 3.90
CA ASP A 35 -0.56 -8.08 5.15
C ASP A 35 -0.32 -7.15 6.34
N HIS A 36 -1.04 -7.37 7.44
CA HIS A 36 -0.92 -6.60 8.69
C HIS A 36 -1.30 -5.10 8.57
N MET A 37 -1.88 -4.64 7.46
CA MET A 37 -2.23 -3.23 7.30
C MET A 37 -3.40 -2.79 8.19
N VAL A 38 -3.59 -1.47 8.30
CA VAL A 38 -4.76 -0.86 8.97
C VAL A 38 -5.51 0.02 7.98
N LEU A 39 -6.82 -0.16 7.89
CA LEU A 39 -7.74 0.65 7.10
C LEU A 39 -8.58 1.55 8.01
N GLN A 40 -8.91 2.75 7.54
CA GLN A 40 -9.66 3.74 8.32
C GLN A 40 -11.08 3.25 8.63
N ARG A 41 -11.45 3.28 9.91
CA ARG A 41 -12.81 2.96 10.38
C ARG A 41 -13.79 4.09 10.12
N GLY A 42 -15.08 3.73 10.00
CA GLY A 42 -16.18 4.68 9.97
C GLY A 42 -16.26 5.57 8.73
N GLN A 43 -15.43 5.32 7.71
CA GLN A 43 -15.41 6.05 6.45
C GLN A 43 -15.34 5.07 5.26
N PRO A 44 -15.86 5.44 4.07
CA PRO A 44 -15.68 4.61 2.89
C PRO A 44 -14.19 4.45 2.57
N VAL A 45 -13.73 3.21 2.41
CA VAL A 45 -12.31 2.91 2.21
C VAL A 45 -12.02 2.74 0.72
N PRO A 46 -11.23 3.63 0.09
CA PRO A 46 -10.81 3.43 -1.29
C PRO A 46 -9.82 2.27 -1.36
N ILE A 47 -10.09 1.30 -2.24
CA ILE A 47 -9.16 0.25 -2.65
C ILE A 47 -8.95 0.43 -4.15
N TRP A 48 -7.69 0.51 -4.58
CA TRP A 48 -7.33 0.82 -5.95
C TRP A 48 -6.11 0.02 -6.39
N GLY A 49 -5.89 0.02 -7.70
CA GLY A 49 -4.76 -0.65 -8.31
C GLY A 49 -4.83 -0.56 -9.82
N TRP A 50 -4.21 -1.54 -10.48
CA TRP A 50 -4.23 -1.68 -11.92
C TRP A 50 -4.68 -3.07 -12.34
N ALA A 51 -5.30 -3.14 -13.51
CA ALA A 51 -5.66 -4.36 -14.23
C ALA A 51 -5.66 -4.05 -15.74
N ASP A 52 -5.86 -5.06 -16.57
CA ASP A 52 -6.09 -4.86 -18.00
C ASP A 52 -7.32 -3.94 -18.23
N PRO A 53 -7.22 -2.93 -19.12
CA PRO A 53 -8.35 -2.04 -19.43
C PRO A 53 -9.63 -2.79 -19.81
N GLY A 54 -10.76 -2.38 -19.25
CA GLY A 54 -12.07 -2.99 -19.51
C GLY A 54 -12.35 -4.26 -18.71
N ASN A 55 -11.40 -4.78 -17.93
CA ASN A 55 -11.64 -5.94 -17.08
C ASN A 55 -12.35 -5.56 -15.80
N GLU A 56 -13.26 -6.44 -15.37
CA GLU A 56 -13.95 -6.32 -14.10
C GLU A 56 -13.03 -6.79 -12.95
N VAL A 57 -12.93 -5.96 -11.92
CA VAL A 57 -12.20 -6.25 -10.69
C VAL A 57 -13.19 -6.35 -9.54
N SER A 58 -13.17 -7.46 -8.82
CA SER A 58 -13.98 -7.69 -7.63
C SER A 58 -13.13 -7.61 -6.37
N VAL A 59 -13.57 -6.82 -5.39
CA VAL A 59 -12.89 -6.59 -4.12
C VAL A 59 -13.80 -7.04 -2.99
N LYS A 60 -13.25 -7.87 -2.10
CA LYS A 60 -13.89 -8.33 -0.87
C LYS A 60 -13.07 -7.88 0.34
N LEU A 61 -13.68 -7.13 1.25
CA LEU A 61 -13.09 -6.72 2.52
C LEU A 61 -13.95 -7.28 3.65
N GLY A 62 -13.48 -8.34 4.31
CA GLY A 62 -14.28 -9.09 5.26
C GLY A 62 -15.52 -9.68 4.57
N THR A 63 -16.71 -9.23 4.97
CA THR A 63 -18.00 -9.64 4.37
C THR A 63 -18.48 -8.71 3.25
N SER A 64 -17.91 -7.52 3.13
CA SER A 64 -18.31 -6.52 2.13
C SER A 64 -17.69 -6.86 0.78
N ILE A 65 -18.48 -6.76 -0.29
CA ILE A 65 -18.04 -7.02 -1.67
C ILE A 65 -18.44 -5.82 -2.54
N ALA A 66 -17.52 -5.38 -3.39
CA ALA A 66 -17.77 -4.38 -4.43
C ALA A 66 -17.01 -4.79 -5.71
N SER A 67 -17.49 -4.33 -6.87
CA SER A 67 -16.79 -4.52 -8.13
C SER A 67 -16.71 -3.20 -8.90
N THR A 68 -15.73 -3.11 -9.80
CA THR A 68 -15.55 -1.99 -10.72
C THR A 68 -14.91 -2.48 -12.01
N VAL A 69 -14.80 -1.62 -13.01
CA VAL A 69 -14.12 -1.92 -14.28
C VAL A 69 -12.89 -1.04 -14.40
N ALA A 70 -11.75 -1.62 -14.78
CA ALA A 70 -10.53 -0.86 -15.05
C ALA A 70 -10.74 0.08 -16.24
N ASN A 71 -10.30 1.34 -16.06
CA ASN A 71 -10.44 2.37 -17.07
C ASN A 71 -9.50 2.13 -18.27
N ALA A 72 -9.53 3.02 -19.27
CA ALA A 72 -8.68 2.90 -20.47
C ALA A 72 -7.16 2.92 -20.17
N SER A 73 -6.77 3.48 -19.03
CA SER A 73 -5.39 3.51 -18.53
C SER A 73 -5.05 2.29 -17.65
N GLY A 74 -5.99 1.37 -17.47
CA GLY A 74 -5.85 0.17 -16.64
C GLY A 74 -6.00 0.44 -15.14
N GLU A 75 -6.38 1.65 -14.73
CA GLU A 75 -6.57 1.99 -13.32
C GLU A 75 -8.00 1.66 -12.88
N TRP A 76 -8.14 1.23 -11.64
CA TRP A 76 -9.44 0.96 -11.04
C TRP A 76 -9.48 1.40 -9.59
N MET A 77 -10.68 1.73 -9.10
CA MET A 77 -10.93 2.00 -7.69
C MET A 77 -12.34 1.54 -7.33
N VAL A 78 -12.48 0.91 -6.17
CA VAL A 78 -13.74 0.74 -5.46
C VAL A 78 -13.67 1.52 -4.15
N ARG A 79 -14.82 2.00 -3.67
CA ARG A 79 -14.96 2.48 -2.29
C ARG A 79 -15.74 1.45 -1.51
N MET A 80 -15.05 0.72 -0.62
CA MET A 80 -15.69 -0.22 0.29
C MET A 80 -16.55 0.56 1.29
N PRO A 81 -17.71 0.02 1.70
CA PRO A 81 -18.55 0.68 2.69
C PRO A 81 -17.79 0.88 4.02
N PRO A 82 -18.13 1.91 4.81
CA PRO A 82 -17.58 2.11 6.13
C PRO A 82 -17.65 0.83 6.99
N GLN A 83 -16.53 0.46 7.60
CA GLN A 83 -16.48 -0.65 8.55
C GLN A 83 -16.21 -0.14 9.97
N LEU A 84 -16.76 -0.86 10.94
CA LEU A 84 -16.48 -0.65 12.36
C LEU A 84 -15.25 -1.46 12.77
N ILE A 85 -14.71 -1.16 13.95
CA ILE A 85 -13.67 -1.98 14.57
C ILE A 85 -14.20 -3.41 14.81
N GLY A 86 -13.32 -4.40 14.69
CA GLY A 86 -13.64 -5.80 14.89
C GLY A 86 -12.40 -6.66 14.79
N ASP A 87 -12.59 -7.97 14.68
CA ASP A 87 -11.50 -8.92 14.44
C ASP A 87 -10.79 -8.63 13.10
N PRO A 88 -9.50 -9.01 12.96
CA PRO A 88 -8.80 -8.88 11.70
C PRO A 88 -9.56 -9.54 10.56
N VAL A 89 -9.65 -8.85 9.42
CA VAL A 89 -10.33 -9.34 8.22
C VAL A 89 -9.32 -9.65 7.12
N THR A 90 -9.82 -10.25 6.04
CA THR A 90 -9.08 -10.45 4.80
C THR A 90 -9.51 -9.39 3.78
N LEU A 91 -8.55 -8.77 3.10
CA LEU A 91 -8.78 -8.06 1.84
C LEU A 91 -8.42 -8.99 0.69
N MET A 92 -9.34 -9.17 -0.24
CA MET A 92 -9.15 -10.03 -1.40
C MET A 92 -9.58 -9.31 -2.66
N VAL A 93 -8.70 -9.30 -3.66
CA VAL A 93 -8.95 -8.69 -4.96
C VAL A 93 -8.86 -9.78 -6.02
N ARG A 94 -9.91 -9.92 -6.81
CA ARG A 94 -10.05 -10.94 -7.84
C ARG A 94 -10.29 -10.32 -9.20
N GLU A 95 -9.57 -10.86 -10.17
CA GLU A 95 -9.78 -10.64 -11.61
C GLU A 95 -9.40 -11.96 -12.31
N LYS A 96 -8.32 -12.01 -13.10
CA LYS A 96 -7.76 -13.24 -13.68
C LYS A 96 -6.92 -14.01 -12.66
N ASN A 97 -6.21 -13.28 -11.80
CA ASN A 97 -5.54 -13.78 -10.60
C ASN A 97 -6.28 -13.31 -9.34
N THR A 98 -5.84 -13.81 -8.18
CA THR A 98 -6.38 -13.41 -6.88
C THR A 98 -5.23 -12.96 -5.98
N ILE A 99 -5.30 -11.70 -5.52
CA ILE A 99 -4.43 -11.17 -4.47
C ILE A 99 -5.19 -11.22 -3.15
N THR A 100 -4.54 -11.70 -2.09
CA THR A 100 -5.13 -11.80 -0.76
C THR A 100 -4.17 -11.21 0.26
N PHE A 101 -4.66 -10.28 1.08
CA PHE A 101 -3.98 -9.75 2.25
C PHE A 101 -4.71 -10.17 3.52
N SER A 102 -3.96 -10.69 4.47
CA SER A 102 -4.43 -11.22 5.75
C SER A 102 -4.06 -10.29 6.90
N ASP A 103 -4.71 -10.49 8.05
CA ASP A 103 -4.52 -9.66 9.24
C ASP A 103 -4.74 -8.16 8.98
N VAL A 104 -5.79 -7.84 8.22
CA VAL A 104 -6.18 -6.45 7.94
C VAL A 104 -7.02 -5.92 9.09
N LEU A 105 -6.54 -4.89 9.77
CA LEU A 105 -7.26 -4.25 10.87
C LEU A 105 -8.11 -3.08 10.38
N ILE A 106 -9.23 -2.83 11.04
CA ILE A 106 -10.06 -1.63 10.86
C ILE A 106 -9.86 -0.72 12.08
N GLY A 107 -9.33 0.48 11.90
CA GLY A 107 -8.88 1.35 12.99
C GLY A 107 -8.65 2.81 12.58
N GLU A 108 -7.80 3.52 13.31
CA GLU A 108 -7.38 4.89 12.96
C GLU A 108 -6.07 4.87 12.19
N VAL A 109 -5.99 5.60 11.08
CA VAL A 109 -4.78 5.68 10.25
C VAL A 109 -4.22 7.10 10.28
N TRP A 110 -2.94 7.22 10.63
CA TRP A 110 -2.25 8.50 10.79
C TRP A 110 -1.01 8.59 9.90
N LEU A 111 -0.89 9.71 9.20
CA LEU A 111 0.29 10.05 8.42
C LEU A 111 1.32 10.75 9.31
N CYS A 112 2.50 10.16 9.43
CA CYS A 112 3.66 10.68 10.11
C CYS A 112 4.63 11.25 9.07
N SER A 113 4.52 12.55 8.76
CA SER A 113 5.39 13.23 7.78
C SER A 113 6.14 14.42 8.40
N GLY A 114 7.10 14.97 7.67
CA GLY A 114 8.02 16.01 8.11
C GLY A 114 9.47 15.58 8.04
N GLN A 115 10.32 16.22 8.85
CA GLN A 115 11.78 16.05 8.81
C GLN A 115 12.34 15.17 9.95
N SER A 116 13.58 15.44 10.37
CA SER A 116 14.40 14.64 11.29
C SER A 116 13.72 14.30 12.61
N ASN A 117 12.89 15.21 13.14
CA ASN A 117 12.22 14.98 14.43
C ASN A 117 11.05 13.99 14.29
N MET A 118 10.37 13.95 13.14
CA MET A 118 9.40 12.90 12.83
C MET A 118 10.10 11.61 12.40
N GLU A 119 11.24 11.71 11.70
CA GLU A 119 12.03 10.53 11.29
C GLU A 119 12.68 9.81 12.49
N TRP A 120 12.95 10.54 13.58
CA TRP A 120 13.70 10.05 14.72
C TRP A 120 13.21 8.67 15.19
N PRO A 121 14.06 7.63 15.20
CA PRO A 121 13.61 6.28 15.48
C PRO A 121 13.47 6.00 16.99
N VAL A 122 12.59 5.08 17.37
CA VAL A 122 12.43 4.66 18.78
C VAL A 122 13.75 4.13 19.36
N SER A 123 14.57 3.44 18.54
CA SER A 123 15.90 2.95 18.93
C SER A 123 16.89 4.02 19.39
N ARG A 124 16.61 5.30 19.11
CA ARG A 124 17.41 6.45 19.56
C ARG A 124 16.71 7.27 20.64
N SER A 125 15.66 6.73 21.26
CA SER A 125 15.00 7.34 22.42
C SER A 125 15.77 7.06 23.70
N ASN A 126 15.68 7.95 24.68
CA ASN A 126 16.43 7.83 25.94
C ASN A 126 16.13 6.53 26.72
N ASN A 127 14.91 6.00 26.59
CA ASN A 127 14.39 4.83 27.29
C ASN A 127 14.12 3.66 26.33
N PHE A 128 14.97 3.48 25.31
CA PHE A 128 14.75 2.48 24.27
C PHE A 128 14.61 1.05 24.82
N GLU A 129 15.45 0.64 25.77
CA GLU A 129 15.43 -0.73 26.29
C GLU A 129 14.11 -1.05 27.01
N GLU A 130 13.61 -0.11 27.82
CA GLU A 130 12.30 -0.25 28.47
C GLU A 130 11.16 -0.27 27.44
N GLU A 131 11.22 0.61 26.44
CA GLU A 131 10.22 0.69 25.38
C GLU A 131 10.19 -0.56 24.51
N LYS A 132 11.37 -1.09 24.17
CA LYS A 132 11.52 -2.33 23.43
C LYS A 132 10.92 -3.51 24.19
N ALA A 133 11.28 -3.67 25.47
CA ALA A 133 10.76 -4.74 26.30
C ALA A 133 9.23 -4.69 26.46
N ALA A 134 8.65 -3.49 26.49
CA ALA A 134 7.21 -3.27 26.63
C ALA A 134 6.44 -3.21 25.31
N ALA A 135 7.10 -3.30 24.14
CA ALA A 135 6.48 -3.11 22.83
C ALA A 135 5.68 -4.31 22.34
N ASN A 136 4.73 -4.81 23.15
CA ASN A 136 3.79 -5.85 22.75
C ASN A 136 2.43 -5.24 22.39
N TYR A 137 2.37 -4.54 21.26
CA TYR A 137 1.16 -3.85 20.81
C TYR A 137 0.71 -4.39 19.44
N PRO A 138 0.15 -5.60 19.37
CA PRO A 138 -0.24 -6.24 18.12
C PRO A 138 -1.43 -5.56 17.41
N LEU A 139 -1.94 -4.44 17.90
CA LEU A 139 -2.94 -3.62 17.20
C LEU A 139 -2.35 -2.27 16.71
N ILE A 140 -1.05 -2.05 16.94
CA ILE A 140 -0.31 -0.95 16.35
C ILE A 140 0.49 -1.51 15.17
N ARG A 141 0.36 -0.84 14.02
CA ARG A 141 1.01 -1.20 12.76
C ARG A 141 1.75 -0.01 12.21
N HIS A 142 2.88 -0.27 11.58
CA HIS A 142 3.71 0.78 10.99
C HIS A 142 4.18 0.38 9.61
N ILE A 143 4.11 1.30 8.67
CA ILE A 143 4.73 1.20 7.35
C ILE A 143 5.68 2.38 7.18
N LYS A 144 6.93 2.11 6.80
CA LYS A 144 7.93 3.14 6.51
C LYS A 144 8.09 3.27 5.00
N ILE A 145 7.78 4.44 4.47
CA ILE A 145 7.96 4.74 3.05
C ILE A 145 9.45 4.99 2.78
N PRO A 146 10.06 4.33 1.78
CA PRO A 146 11.43 4.60 1.39
C PRO A 146 11.62 6.03 0.91
N ARG A 147 12.82 6.55 1.15
CA ARG A 147 13.22 7.88 0.70
C ARG A 147 13.74 7.78 -0.72
N VAL A 148 12.86 8.01 -1.69
CA VAL A 148 13.21 8.04 -3.11
C VAL A 148 12.96 9.45 -3.64
N PRO A 149 14.00 10.19 -4.05
CA PRO A 149 13.80 11.54 -4.59
C PRO A 149 13.04 11.45 -5.91
N GLN A 150 11.87 12.09 -5.98
CA GLN A 150 11.04 12.11 -7.18
C GLN A 150 10.46 13.50 -7.37
N GLY A 151 10.51 14.01 -8.61
CA GLY A 151 9.95 15.32 -8.99
C GLY A 151 8.45 15.29 -9.28
N PHE A 152 7.83 14.12 -9.22
CA PHE A 152 6.42 13.90 -9.55
C PHE A 152 5.81 12.84 -8.61
N PRO A 153 4.48 12.87 -8.39
CA PRO A 153 3.80 11.87 -7.56
C PRO A 153 4.06 10.45 -8.09
N GLN A 154 4.43 9.55 -7.19
CA GLN A 154 4.54 8.14 -7.50
C GLN A 154 3.21 7.45 -7.22
N SER A 155 2.91 6.43 -8.00
CA SER A 155 1.68 5.67 -7.85
C SER A 155 1.82 4.42 -6.98
N ASP A 156 3.06 4.06 -6.63
CA ASP A 156 3.42 2.91 -5.80
C ASP A 156 4.65 3.25 -4.92
N VAL A 157 4.87 2.44 -3.89
CA VAL A 157 5.97 2.52 -2.94
C VAL A 157 6.51 1.11 -2.69
N ASP A 158 7.81 0.96 -2.42
CA ASP A 158 8.38 -0.34 -2.03
C ASP A 158 8.43 -0.42 -0.49
N ALA A 159 7.30 -0.73 0.13
CA ALA A 159 7.16 -0.70 1.58
C ALA A 159 6.25 -1.83 2.06
N THR A 160 6.45 -2.26 3.30
CA THR A 160 5.63 -3.29 3.93
C THR A 160 5.21 -2.86 5.32
N TRP A 161 4.02 -3.30 5.72
CA TRP A 161 3.52 -3.10 7.08
C TRP A 161 4.22 -4.04 8.04
N THR A 162 4.41 -3.56 9.27
CA THR A 162 4.99 -4.33 10.36
C THR A 162 4.10 -4.28 11.58
N VAL A 163 4.09 -5.39 12.32
CA VAL A 163 3.45 -5.51 13.64
C VAL A 163 4.35 -4.88 14.69
N CYS A 164 3.80 -4.06 15.59
CA CYS A 164 4.58 -3.51 16.70
C CYS A 164 4.94 -4.63 17.70
N SER A 165 6.23 -4.96 17.73
CA SER A 165 6.84 -5.96 18.59
C SER A 165 8.18 -5.45 19.14
N PRO A 166 8.80 -6.12 20.13
CA PRO A 166 10.16 -5.79 20.57
C PRO A 166 11.21 -5.80 19.44
N GLU A 167 10.98 -6.60 18.39
CA GLU A 167 11.90 -6.73 17.25
C GLU A 167 11.76 -5.57 16.25
N THR A 168 10.56 -5.03 16.07
CA THR A 168 10.27 -4.04 15.02
C THR A 168 10.25 -2.60 15.53
N VAL A 169 9.86 -2.38 16.80
CA VAL A 169 9.58 -1.05 17.36
C VAL A 169 10.77 -0.09 17.22
N GLY A 170 12.00 -0.61 17.28
CA GLY A 170 13.22 0.19 17.16
C GLY A 170 13.33 0.96 15.83
N GLY A 171 12.67 0.49 14.77
CA GLY A 171 12.63 1.14 13.46
C GLY A 171 11.49 2.15 13.28
N TYR A 172 10.56 2.25 14.23
CA TYR A 172 9.40 3.11 14.12
C TYR A 172 9.79 4.57 14.36
N THR A 173 8.99 5.51 13.85
CA THR A 173 9.08 6.92 14.29
C THR A 173 8.77 7.00 15.79
N ALA A 174 9.64 7.63 16.58
CA ALA A 174 9.44 7.79 18.00
C ALA A 174 8.18 8.63 18.28
N ALA A 175 8.06 9.79 17.63
CA ALA A 175 6.90 10.66 17.77
C ALA A 175 5.60 9.93 17.40
N GLY A 176 5.58 9.24 16.26
CA GLY A 176 4.41 8.48 15.83
C GLY A 176 4.09 7.29 16.73
N TYR A 177 5.09 6.54 17.20
CA TYR A 177 4.89 5.40 18.10
C TYR A 177 4.31 5.83 19.45
N PHE A 178 4.88 6.85 20.09
CA PHE A 178 4.37 7.31 21.39
C PHE A 178 2.96 7.89 21.29
N PHE A 179 2.70 8.66 20.23
CA PHE A 179 1.36 9.16 19.91
C PHE A 179 0.37 8.02 19.68
N GLY A 180 0.70 7.09 18.77
CA GLY A 180 -0.15 5.95 18.44
C GLY A 180 -0.41 5.04 19.64
N ARG A 181 0.61 4.78 20.47
CA ARG A 181 0.45 4.02 21.71
C ARG A 181 -0.50 4.69 22.70
N LYS A 182 -0.42 6.01 22.85
CA LYS A 182 -1.33 6.77 23.69
C LYS A 182 -2.77 6.67 23.16
N LEU A 183 -2.97 6.91 21.87
CA LEU A 183 -4.28 6.77 21.23
C LEU A 183 -4.85 5.37 21.37
N HIS A 184 -4.06 4.33 21.14
CA HIS A 184 -4.49 2.95 21.29
C HIS A 184 -4.99 2.68 22.70
N LYS A 185 -4.28 3.15 23.73
CA LYS A 185 -4.66 2.99 25.15
C LYS A 185 -5.93 3.76 25.51
N GLU A 186 -6.12 4.95 24.95
CA GLU A 186 -7.26 5.82 25.28
C GLU A 186 -8.53 5.44 24.52
N LEU A 187 -8.39 5.05 23.25
CA LEU A 187 -9.51 4.78 22.35
C LEU A 187 -9.84 3.28 22.26
N ASN A 188 -8.91 2.41 22.61
CA ASN A 188 -9.00 0.96 22.47
C ASN A 188 -9.30 0.52 21.02
N VAL A 189 -8.56 1.07 20.05
CA VAL A 189 -8.72 0.81 18.61
C VAL A 189 -7.39 0.51 17.94
N PRO A 190 -7.35 -0.28 16.85
CA PRO A 190 -6.14 -0.44 16.05
C PRO A 190 -5.61 0.88 15.51
N ILE A 191 -4.29 1.03 15.46
CA ILE A 191 -3.61 2.24 14.98
C ILE A 191 -2.65 1.89 13.84
N GLY A 192 -2.87 2.48 12.67
CA GLY A 192 -1.95 2.44 11.54
C GLY A 192 -1.12 3.71 11.46
N LEU A 193 0.20 3.58 11.42
CA LEU A 193 1.14 4.69 11.28
C LEU A 193 1.84 4.61 9.92
N ILE A 194 1.51 5.53 9.02
CA ILE A 194 2.19 5.66 7.72
C ILE A 194 3.32 6.67 7.90
N ASN A 195 4.57 6.20 7.94
CA ASN A 195 5.72 7.07 8.10
C ASN A 195 6.32 7.45 6.75
N SER A 196 6.10 8.70 6.35
CA SER A 196 6.64 9.35 5.16
C SER A 196 7.44 10.59 5.57
N SER A 197 8.39 10.41 6.49
CA SER A 197 9.28 11.47 6.97
C SER A 197 10.68 11.37 6.34
N TRP A 198 11.30 12.53 6.14
CA TRP A 198 12.64 12.65 5.54
C TRP A 198 13.43 13.81 6.16
N GLY A 199 14.37 13.46 7.03
CA GLY A 199 15.27 14.39 7.71
C GLY A 199 16.24 15.10 6.79
N GLY A 200 16.55 16.35 7.14
CA GLY A 200 17.45 17.21 6.36
C GLY A 200 16.82 17.82 5.10
N THR A 201 15.54 17.57 4.83
CA THR A 201 14.81 18.22 3.73
C THR A 201 14.22 19.55 4.17
N ARG A 202 14.25 20.55 3.28
CA ARG A 202 13.54 21.82 3.45
C ARG A 202 12.10 21.69 2.96
N ILE A 203 11.27 22.72 3.14
CA ILE A 203 9.83 22.66 2.79
C ILE A 203 9.56 22.81 1.28
N GLU A 204 10.47 23.42 0.53
CA GLU A 204 10.29 23.73 -0.90
C GLU A 204 10.03 22.48 -1.76
N PRO A 205 10.76 21.35 -1.60
CA PRO A 205 10.47 20.11 -2.32
C PRO A 205 9.14 19.44 -1.94
N TRP A 206 8.52 19.83 -0.81
CA TRP A 206 7.23 19.31 -0.34
C TRP A 206 6.06 20.21 -0.71
N THR A 207 6.34 21.37 -1.29
CA THR A 207 5.32 22.31 -1.75
C THR A 207 4.94 21.96 -3.18
N PRO A 208 3.67 21.60 -3.47
CA PRO A 208 3.26 21.29 -4.83
C PRO A 208 3.38 22.55 -5.72
N PRO A 209 3.54 22.42 -7.06
CA PRO A 209 3.63 23.56 -7.96
C PRO A 209 2.52 24.61 -7.79
N ALA A 210 1.29 24.16 -7.49
CA ALA A 210 0.15 25.05 -7.21
C ALA A 210 0.36 25.95 -5.99
N GLY A 211 1.20 25.55 -5.02
CA GLY A 211 1.55 26.36 -3.86
C GLY A 211 2.52 27.51 -4.16
N PHE A 212 3.14 27.52 -5.34
CA PHE A 212 4.01 28.60 -5.82
C PHE A 212 3.33 29.53 -6.83
N ALA A 213 2.12 29.20 -7.29
CA ALA A 213 1.34 30.06 -8.16
C ALA A 213 0.87 31.29 -7.36
N GLN A 214 1.27 32.48 -7.81
CA GLN A 214 0.81 33.78 -7.27
C GLN A 214 -0.37 34.31 -8.08
#